data_AF-A0A6L9LZJ5-F1
#
_entry.id   AF-A0A6L9LZJ5-F1
#
_cell.length_a   1.000
_cell.length_b   1.000
_cell.length_c   1.000
_cell.angle_alpha   90.00
_cell.angle_beta   90.00
_cell.angle_gamma   90.00
#
_symmetry.space_group_name_H-M   'P 1'
#
loop_
_entity.id
_entity.type
_entity.pdbx_description
1 polymer ?
#
loop_
_entity_poly.entity_id
_entity_poly.type
_entity_poly.pdbx_seq_one_letter_code
_entity_poly.pdbx_strand_id
1 'polypeptide(L)'
;MIANLGELDTLRDLAHRLDEAGHGKRKPLVKQVSELLNCSEQTVYRKLKQVGWKSGRKRRKDAGKISVSEDTAKVVAHLMHKATRDNGKRIMHMTDARNIVRDSGFADADVSTTTLSRAMRRYRCHPDMLAQGKAHVHMRTLYPNHCWQVDPSMCVLFYLPKGGLSVMEESKFY
;
A
#
# COMPACT_ATOMS: atom_id res chain seq x y z
N MET A 1 -4.41 37.00 -2.62
CA MET A 1 -5.66 36.27 -2.36
C MET A 1 -6.36 37.03 -1.24
N ILE A 2 -7.39 37.82 -1.55
CA ILE A 2 -8.12 38.60 -0.53
C ILE A 2 -8.89 37.57 0.30
N ALA A 3 -8.46 37.33 1.54
CA ALA A 3 -9.18 36.42 2.40
C ALA A 3 -10.55 37.03 2.70
N ASN A 4 -11.62 36.29 2.43
CA ASN A 4 -12.96 36.70 2.79
C ASN A 4 -13.06 36.72 4.32
N LEU A 5 -12.99 37.92 4.92
CA LEU A 5 -13.00 38.12 6.37
C LEU A 5 -14.20 37.44 7.04
N GLY A 6 -15.38 37.52 6.42
CA GLY A 6 -16.59 36.88 6.95
C GLY A 6 -16.48 35.34 6.99
N GLU A 7 -15.82 34.74 6.00
CA GLU A 7 -15.55 33.30 6.00
C GLU A 7 -14.57 32.91 7.09
N LEU A 8 -13.49 33.67 7.27
CA LEU A 8 -12.50 33.42 8.31
C LEU A 8 -13.10 33.51 9.72
N ASP A 9 -13.94 34.51 9.97
CA ASP A 9 -14.57 34.69 11.28
C ASP A 9 -15.60 33.59 11.57
N THR A 10 -16.37 33.18 10.55
CA THR A 10 -17.27 32.01 10.65
C THR A 10 -16.50 30.74 11.02
N LEU A 11 -15.32 30.53 10.41
CA LEU A 11 -14.47 29.36 10.70
C LEU A 11 -13.84 29.42 12.09
N ARG A 12 -13.47 30.62 12.58
CA ARG A 12 -12.94 30.81 13.94
C ARG A 12 -14.01 30.56 15.00
N ASP A 13 -15.21 31.09 14.80
CA ASP A 13 -16.36 30.83 15.68
C ASP A 13 -16.71 29.33 15.70
N LEU A 14 -16.73 28.68 14.53
CA LEU A 14 -16.90 27.23 14.46
C LEU A 14 -15.80 26.47 15.22
N ALA A 15 -14.54 26.90 15.13
CA ALA A 15 -13.43 26.28 15.85
C ALA A 15 -13.65 26.30 17.37
N HIS A 16 -14.05 27.45 17.93
CA HIS A 16 -14.38 27.57 19.36
C HIS A 16 -15.54 26.65 19.76
N ARG A 17 -16.63 26.65 18.98
CA ARG A 17 -17.80 25.78 19.24
C ARG A 17 -17.45 24.30 19.16
N LEU A 18 -16.52 23.90 18.28
CA LEU A 18 -16.08 22.52 18.13
C LEU A 18 -15.23 22.04 19.32
N ASP A 19 -14.49 22.94 19.95
CA ASP A 19 -13.67 22.64 21.12
C ASP A 19 -14.54 22.45 22.37
N GLU A 20 -15.61 23.25 22.53
CA GLU A 20 -16.61 23.11 23.59
C GLU A 20 -17.62 21.97 23.34
N ALA A 21 -17.80 21.57 22.08
CA ALA A 21 -18.76 20.53 21.72
C ALA A 21 -18.36 19.15 22.23
N GLY A 22 -19.19 18.59 23.11
CA GLY A 22 -19.12 17.21 23.56
C GLY A 22 -19.38 16.15 22.47
N HIS A 23 -19.35 14.88 22.88
CA HIS A 23 -19.54 13.74 21.97
C HIS A 23 -20.86 13.84 21.18
N GLY A 24 -20.82 13.60 19.87
CA GLY A 24 -21.99 13.61 18.98
C GLY A 24 -22.47 15.00 18.52
N LYS A 25 -22.09 16.08 19.21
CA LYS A 25 -22.56 17.45 18.90
C LYS A 25 -21.77 18.16 17.79
N ARG A 26 -20.59 17.66 17.43
CA ARG A 26 -19.72 18.25 16.40
C ARG A 26 -20.30 18.15 14.98
N LYS A 27 -20.97 17.04 14.65
CA LYS A 27 -21.47 16.79 13.28
C LYS A 27 -22.57 17.80 12.86
N PRO A 28 -23.61 18.09 13.68
CA PRO A 28 -24.58 19.13 13.36
C PRO A 28 -23.97 20.52 13.13
N LEU A 29 -22.98 20.91 13.95
CA LEU A 29 -22.30 22.20 13.83
C LEU A 29 -21.55 22.34 12.51
N VAL A 30 -20.80 21.30 12.12
CA VAL A 30 -20.11 21.31 10.81
C VAL A 30 -21.10 21.32 9.66
N LYS A 31 -22.24 20.61 9.79
CA LYS A 31 -23.28 20.60 8.76
C LYS A 31 -23.89 21.99 8.54
N GLN A 32 -24.23 22.70 9.61
CA GLN A 32 -24.76 24.07 9.52
C GLN A 32 -23.81 25.02 8.78
N VAL A 33 -22.51 24.98 9.11
CA VAL A 33 -21.51 25.83 8.44
C VAL A 33 -21.25 25.37 7.00
N SER A 34 -21.36 24.07 6.73
CA SER A 34 -21.24 23.54 5.36
C SER A 34 -22.36 24.05 4.44
N GLU A 35 -23.58 24.14 4.97
CA GLU A 35 -24.75 24.71 4.28
C GLU A 35 -24.59 26.22 4.07
N LEU A 36 -24.14 26.95 5.11
CA LEU A 36 -23.89 28.40 5.04
C LEU A 36 -22.81 28.77 4.01
N LEU A 37 -21.70 28.03 3.98
CA LEU A 37 -20.59 28.26 3.05
C LEU A 37 -20.77 27.55 1.70
N ASN A 38 -21.92 26.91 1.48
CA ASN A 38 -22.26 26.13 0.28
C ASN A 38 -21.12 25.18 -0.16
N CYS A 39 -20.60 24.38 0.78
CA CYS A 39 -19.49 23.46 0.52
C CYS A 39 -19.65 22.14 1.28
N SER A 40 -18.87 21.12 0.93
CA SER A 40 -18.95 19.83 1.62
C SER A 40 -18.38 19.89 3.05
N GLU A 41 -18.88 19.04 3.96
CA GLU A 41 -18.34 18.92 5.33
C GLU A 41 -16.81 18.68 5.34
N GLN A 42 -16.30 17.89 4.38
CA GLN A 42 -14.87 17.65 4.21
C GLN A 42 -14.10 18.94 3.86
N THR A 43 -14.70 19.82 3.06
CA THR A 43 -14.12 21.12 2.70
C THR A 43 -14.10 22.05 3.90
N VAL A 44 -15.13 22.04 4.75
CA VAL A 44 -15.13 22.79 6.02
C VAL A 44 -13.97 22.34 6.92
N TYR A 45 -13.76 21.04 7.11
CA TYR A 45 -12.60 20.54 7.88
C TYR A 45 -11.24 20.92 7.27
N ARG A 46 -11.15 20.96 5.92
CA ARG A 46 -9.94 21.42 5.23
C ARG A 46 -9.67 22.92 5.50
N LYS A 47 -10.72 23.75 5.45
CA LYS A 47 -10.65 25.18 5.76
C LYS A 47 -10.37 25.44 7.25
N LEU A 48 -10.98 24.67 8.15
CA LEU A 48 -10.68 24.66 9.59
C LEU A 48 -9.20 24.37 9.87
N LYS A 49 -8.60 23.44 9.12
CA LYS A 49 -7.16 23.15 9.22
C LYS A 49 -6.29 24.33 8.77
N GLN A 50 -6.74 25.13 7.80
CA GLN A 50 -6.03 26.34 7.35
C GLN A 50 -6.04 27.43 8.41
N VAL A 51 -7.11 27.55 9.20
CA VAL A 51 -7.18 28.46 10.36
C VAL A 51 -6.57 27.88 11.64
N GLY A 52 -5.89 26.73 11.54
CA GLY A 52 -5.13 26.13 12.64
C GLY A 52 -5.90 25.19 13.57
N TRP A 53 -7.20 24.95 13.32
CA TRP A 53 -7.99 24.06 14.16
C TRP A 53 -7.57 22.60 14.01
N LYS A 54 -7.53 21.88 15.14
CA LYS A 54 -7.22 20.44 15.21
C LYS A 54 -8.25 19.76 16.11
N SER A 55 -8.79 18.64 15.64
CA SER A 55 -9.85 17.90 16.33
C SER A 55 -9.51 17.42 17.76
N GLY A 56 -8.22 17.34 18.12
CA GLY A 56 -7.75 16.79 19.40
C GLY A 56 -8.02 15.29 19.58
N ARG A 57 -8.71 14.64 18.62
CA ARG A 57 -9.08 13.23 18.69
C ARG A 57 -7.82 12.36 18.74
N LYS A 58 -7.61 11.72 19.89
CA LYS A 58 -6.52 10.76 20.07
C LYS A 58 -6.64 9.64 19.05
N ARG A 59 -5.57 9.40 18.29
CA ARG A 59 -5.46 8.24 17.42
C ARG A 59 -5.55 6.98 18.28
N ARG A 60 -6.32 5.98 17.84
CA ARG A 60 -6.43 4.71 18.57
C ARG A 60 -5.04 4.08 18.77
N LYS A 61 -4.82 3.44 19.92
CA LYS A 61 -3.52 2.85 20.34
C LYS A 61 -3.00 1.78 19.37
N ASP A 62 -3.92 1.10 18.69
CA ASP A 62 -3.69 0.01 17.76
C ASP A 62 -3.69 0.45 16.29
N ALA A 63 -3.89 1.74 16.01
CA ALA A 63 -4.04 2.22 14.64
C ALA A 63 -2.76 2.03 13.82
N GLY A 64 -2.77 1.04 12.92
CA GLY A 64 -1.64 0.68 12.06
C GLY A 64 -0.84 -0.52 12.58
N LYS A 65 -1.25 -1.13 13.69
CA LYS A 65 -0.74 -2.44 14.12
C LYS A 65 -1.42 -3.54 13.31
N ILE A 66 -0.68 -4.61 13.07
CA ILE A 66 -1.14 -5.84 12.44
C ILE A 66 -0.81 -6.97 13.41
N SER A 67 -1.74 -7.92 13.57
CA SER A 67 -1.57 -9.10 14.42
C SER A 67 -0.76 -10.21 13.75
N VAL A 68 -0.67 -10.19 12.42
CA VAL A 68 0.01 -11.22 11.62
C VAL A 68 1.51 -10.90 11.50
N SER A 69 2.36 -11.82 11.95
CA SER A 69 3.81 -11.74 11.76
C SER A 69 4.21 -11.72 10.28
N GLU A 70 5.36 -11.11 9.97
CA GLU A 70 5.90 -11.08 8.62
C GLU A 70 6.19 -12.48 8.08
N ASP A 71 6.72 -13.37 8.92
CA ASP A 71 7.04 -14.74 8.53
C ASP A 71 5.79 -15.52 8.14
N THR A 72 4.71 -15.43 8.93
CA THR A 72 3.43 -16.05 8.60
C THR A 72 2.89 -15.52 7.27
N ALA A 73 2.97 -14.21 7.05
CA ALA A 73 2.52 -13.60 5.78
C ALA A 73 3.37 -14.07 4.59
N LYS A 74 4.68 -14.25 4.75
CA LYS A 74 5.58 -14.78 3.72
C LYS A 74 5.29 -16.25 3.41
N VAL A 75 5.04 -17.08 4.42
CA VAL A 75 4.73 -18.51 4.22
C VAL A 75 3.43 -18.67 3.44
N VAL A 76 2.38 -17.92 3.80
CA VAL A 76 1.12 -17.92 3.05
C VAL A 76 1.34 -17.43 1.62
N ALA A 77 2.06 -16.31 1.45
CA ALA A 77 2.35 -15.76 0.13
C ALA A 77 3.15 -16.74 -0.74
N HIS A 78 4.15 -17.42 -0.17
CA HIS A 78 4.95 -18.43 -0.84
C HIS A 78 4.10 -19.59 -1.32
N LEU A 79 3.21 -20.11 -0.47
CA LEU A 79 2.32 -21.20 -0.83
C LEU A 79 1.40 -20.80 -1.99
N MET A 80 0.82 -19.60 -1.94
CA MET A 80 0.00 -19.07 -3.04
C MET A 80 0.80 -18.85 -4.33
N HIS A 81 2.02 -18.34 -4.21
CA HIS A 81 2.91 -18.09 -5.35
C HIS A 81 3.29 -19.39 -6.03
N LYS A 82 3.72 -20.41 -5.28
CA LYS A 82 4.07 -21.74 -5.79
C LYS A 82 2.87 -22.46 -6.44
N ALA A 83 1.66 -22.21 -5.94
CA ALA A 83 0.43 -22.74 -6.53
C ALA A 83 -0.08 -21.94 -7.75
N THR A 84 0.64 -20.89 -8.17
CA THR A 84 0.36 -20.14 -9.38
C THR A 84 1.14 -20.77 -10.53
N ARG A 85 0.46 -21.11 -11.63
CA ARG A 85 1.11 -21.64 -12.83
C ARG A 85 1.90 -20.57 -13.57
N ASP A 86 2.83 -20.98 -14.44
CA ASP A 86 3.60 -20.08 -15.32
C ASP A 86 2.72 -19.18 -16.21
N ASN A 87 1.51 -19.66 -16.55
CA ASN A 87 0.51 -18.87 -17.28
C ASN A 87 -0.26 -17.84 -16.41
N GLY A 88 0.16 -17.63 -15.16
CA GLY A 88 -0.44 -16.69 -14.21
C GLY A 88 -1.74 -17.15 -13.56
N LYS A 89 -2.28 -18.34 -13.89
CA LYS A 89 -3.51 -18.84 -13.28
C LYS A 89 -3.23 -19.37 -11.86
N ARG A 90 -3.94 -18.81 -10.88
CA ARG A 90 -3.91 -19.26 -9.48
C ARG A 90 -4.84 -20.42 -9.27
N ILE A 91 -4.31 -21.54 -8.78
CA ILE A 91 -5.09 -22.74 -8.50
C ILE A 91 -5.58 -22.74 -7.04
N MET A 92 -4.78 -22.18 -6.12
CA MET A 92 -5.08 -22.20 -4.69
C MET A 92 -5.79 -20.92 -4.25
N HIS A 93 -6.93 -21.07 -3.57
CA HIS A 93 -7.60 -19.96 -2.92
C HIS A 93 -6.88 -19.58 -1.61
N MET A 94 -6.90 -18.30 -1.27
CA MET A 94 -6.27 -17.79 -0.06
C MET A 94 -6.86 -18.38 1.23
N THR A 95 -8.13 -18.81 1.19
CA THR A 95 -8.78 -19.54 2.30
C THR A 95 -8.07 -20.88 2.55
N ASP A 96 -7.76 -21.62 1.49
CA ASP A 96 -7.09 -22.92 1.58
C ASP A 96 -5.64 -22.73 2.04
N ALA A 97 -4.93 -21.77 1.45
CA ALA A 97 -3.57 -21.42 1.86
C ALA A 97 -3.50 -21.05 3.35
N ARG A 98 -4.47 -20.27 3.84
CA ARG A 98 -4.58 -19.93 5.26
C ARG A 98 -4.79 -21.18 6.12
N ASN A 99 -5.72 -22.05 5.75
CA ASN A 99 -6.03 -23.26 6.52
C ASN A 99 -4.80 -24.17 6.60
N ILE A 100 -4.11 -24.41 5.49
CA ILE A 100 -2.88 -25.23 5.44
C ILE A 100 -1.80 -24.64 6.36
N VAL A 101 -1.57 -23.33 6.30
CA VAL A 101 -0.52 -22.67 7.11
C VAL A 101 -0.88 -22.67 8.59
N ARG A 102 -2.15 -22.45 8.94
CA ARG A 102 -2.66 -22.59 10.30
C ARG A 102 -2.42 -24.00 10.83
N ASP A 103 -2.80 -25.02 10.06
CA ASP A 103 -2.68 -26.43 10.44
C ASP A 103 -1.21 -26.88 10.53
N SER A 104 -0.30 -26.16 9.88
CA SER A 104 1.16 -26.35 9.95
C SER A 104 1.82 -25.69 11.18
N GLY A 105 1.04 -25.09 12.09
CA GLY A 105 1.52 -24.53 13.36
C GLY A 105 1.67 -23.00 13.40
N PHE A 106 1.31 -22.28 12.34
CA PHE A 106 1.31 -20.81 12.34
C PHE A 106 -0.02 -20.27 12.88
N ALA A 107 -0.13 -20.15 14.21
CA ALA A 107 -1.34 -19.67 14.88
C ALA A 107 -1.78 -18.25 14.43
N ASP A 108 -0.82 -17.40 14.08
CA ASP A 108 -1.07 -16.03 13.57
C ASP A 108 -1.85 -16.01 12.23
N ALA A 109 -1.94 -17.14 11.54
CA ALA A 109 -2.71 -17.28 10.31
C ALA A 109 -4.22 -17.41 10.57
N ASP A 110 -4.66 -17.60 11.83
CA ASP A 110 -6.07 -17.69 12.20
C ASP A 110 -6.76 -16.32 12.23
N VAL A 111 -6.78 -15.68 11.07
CA VAL A 111 -7.42 -14.39 10.83
C VAL A 111 -8.27 -14.44 9.56
N SER A 112 -9.08 -13.40 9.34
CA SER A 112 -9.80 -13.28 8.09
C SER A 112 -8.85 -13.18 6.90
N THR A 113 -9.27 -13.72 5.76
CA THR A 113 -8.58 -13.62 4.47
C THR A 113 -8.25 -12.16 4.11
N THR A 114 -9.16 -11.22 4.41
CA THR A 114 -8.92 -9.79 4.21
C THR A 114 -7.81 -9.21 5.09
N THR A 115 -7.69 -9.67 6.34
CA THR A 115 -6.61 -9.28 7.25
C THR A 115 -5.27 -9.83 6.76
N LEU A 116 -5.25 -11.09 6.34
CA LEU A 116 -4.06 -11.74 5.80
C LEU A 116 -3.58 -11.06 4.50
N SER A 117 -4.51 -10.73 3.61
CA SER A 117 -4.22 -9.99 2.37
C SER A 117 -3.68 -8.59 2.64
N ARG A 118 -4.20 -7.88 3.66
CA ARG A 118 -3.65 -6.60 4.12
C ARG A 118 -2.25 -6.76 4.70
N ALA A 119 -2.00 -7.81 5.48
CA ALA A 119 -0.67 -8.10 6.02
C ALA A 119 0.33 -8.38 4.91
N MET A 120 0.01 -9.25 3.95
CA MET A 120 0.86 -9.53 2.80
C MET A 120 1.17 -8.28 1.97
N ARG A 121 0.19 -7.38 1.76
CA ARG A 121 0.44 -6.09 1.08
C ARG A 121 1.31 -5.16 1.90
N ARG A 122 1.13 -5.12 3.23
CA ARG A 122 1.96 -4.31 4.14
C ARG A 122 3.42 -4.75 4.08
N TYR A 123 3.68 -6.06 4.06
CA TYR A 123 5.01 -6.64 3.97
C TYR A 123 5.52 -6.82 2.53
N ARG A 124 4.78 -6.33 1.52
CA ARG A 124 5.14 -6.38 0.10
C ARG A 124 5.38 -7.78 -0.47
N CYS A 125 4.76 -8.81 0.11
CA CYS A 125 4.85 -10.18 -0.35
C CYS A 125 3.57 -10.68 -1.04
N HIS A 126 2.54 -9.83 -1.19
CA HIS A 126 1.29 -10.26 -1.82
C HIS A 126 1.52 -10.78 -3.25
N PRO A 127 0.96 -11.94 -3.64
CA PRO A 127 1.18 -12.51 -4.97
C PRO A 127 0.88 -11.56 -6.14
N ASP A 128 -0.15 -10.72 -6.03
CA ASP A 128 -0.42 -9.66 -7.03
C ASP A 128 0.72 -8.65 -7.17
N MET A 129 1.39 -8.29 -6.07
CA MET A 129 2.50 -7.34 -6.07
C MET A 129 3.76 -7.98 -6.64
N LEU A 130 3.98 -9.27 -6.35
CA LEU A 130 5.09 -10.03 -6.93
C LEU A 130 4.90 -10.26 -8.44
N ALA A 131 3.66 -10.42 -8.89
CA ALA A 131 3.30 -10.58 -10.29
C ALA A 131 3.25 -9.27 -11.08
N GLN A 132 3.27 -8.11 -10.41
CA GLN A 132 3.38 -6.83 -11.10
C GLN A 132 4.74 -6.78 -11.81
N GLY A 133 4.69 -6.73 -13.15
CA GLY A 133 5.87 -6.57 -13.99
C GLY A 133 6.64 -5.29 -13.69
N LYS A 134 7.84 -5.19 -14.26
CA LYS A 134 8.75 -4.03 -14.13
C LYS A 134 7.99 -2.73 -14.40
N ALA A 135 8.20 -1.71 -13.57
CA ALA A 135 7.53 -0.42 -13.73
C ALA A 135 7.73 0.11 -15.16
N HIS A 136 6.63 0.34 -15.89
CA HIS A 136 6.65 0.91 -17.24
C HIS A 136 6.98 2.41 -17.25
N VAL A 137 7.84 2.89 -16.35
CA VAL A 137 8.19 4.32 -16.38
C VAL A 137 9.05 4.59 -17.61
N HIS A 138 8.55 5.44 -18.50
CA HIS A 138 9.36 6.04 -19.55
C HIS A 138 10.42 6.92 -18.89
N MET A 139 11.66 6.44 -18.86
CA MET A 139 12.80 7.25 -18.43
C MET A 139 13.03 8.33 -19.48
N ARG A 140 12.85 9.60 -19.10
CA ARG A 140 13.20 10.75 -19.93
C ARG A 140 14.55 11.28 -19.49
N THR A 141 15.52 11.26 -20.39
CA THR A 141 16.76 12.01 -20.23
C THR A 141 16.55 13.47 -20.64
N LEU A 142 17.30 14.40 -20.05
CA LEU A 142 17.19 15.82 -20.40
C LEU A 142 17.77 16.12 -21.78
N TYR A 143 18.85 15.44 -22.16
CA TYR A 143 19.57 15.55 -23.44
C TYR A 143 20.32 14.23 -23.74
N PRO A 144 20.79 14.00 -24.98
CA PRO A 144 21.58 12.81 -25.32
C PRO A 144 22.79 12.64 -24.38
N ASN A 145 23.09 11.41 -23.96
CA ASN A 145 24.16 11.08 -22.99
C ASN A 145 23.96 11.60 -21.54
N HIS A 146 22.79 12.13 -21.17
CA HIS A 146 22.50 12.54 -19.78
C HIS A 146 22.43 11.37 -18.78
N CYS A 147 22.09 10.16 -19.24
CA CYS A 147 22.09 8.94 -18.43
C CYS A 147 22.52 7.76 -19.30
N TRP A 148 23.36 6.88 -18.75
CA TRP A 148 23.79 5.64 -19.40
C TRP A 148 23.20 4.46 -18.66
N GLN A 149 22.42 3.63 -19.38
CA GLN A 149 21.97 2.34 -18.89
C GLN A 149 22.89 1.28 -19.48
N VAL A 150 23.60 0.56 -18.61
CA VAL A 150 24.45 -0.56 -18.99
C VAL A 150 23.69 -1.83 -18.62
N ASP A 151 23.42 -2.68 -19.61
CA ASP A 151 22.77 -3.98 -19.43
C ASP A 151 23.79 -5.08 -19.74
N PRO A 152 24.63 -5.48 -18.76
CA PRO A 152 25.59 -6.54 -18.96
C PRO A 152 24.85 -7.88 -18.98
N SER A 153 24.99 -8.63 -20.07
CA SER A 153 24.53 -10.01 -20.15
C SER A 153 25.72 -10.97 -20.13
N MET A 154 25.53 -12.12 -19.48
CA MET A 154 26.49 -13.23 -19.60
C MET A 154 26.06 -14.10 -20.77
N CYS A 155 26.99 -14.40 -21.68
CA CYS A 155 26.71 -15.32 -22.77
C CYS A 155 26.64 -16.75 -22.21
N VAL A 156 25.62 -17.52 -22.62
CA VAL A 156 25.55 -18.96 -22.34
C VAL A 156 26.51 -19.77 -23.20
N LEU A 157 27.24 -19.13 -24.13
CA LEU A 157 28.29 -19.73 -24.92
C LEU A 157 29.64 -19.52 -24.25
N PHE A 158 30.30 -20.61 -23.89
CA PHE A 158 31.63 -20.59 -23.29
C PHE A 158 32.64 -21.25 -24.22
N TYR A 159 33.83 -20.67 -24.30
CA TYR A 159 34.98 -21.32 -24.93
C TYR A 159 35.67 -22.22 -23.90
N LEU A 160 35.56 -23.53 -24.11
CA LEU A 160 36.20 -24.51 -23.26
C LEU A 160 37.62 -24.82 -23.77
N PRO A 161 38.60 -25.03 -22.87
CA PRO A 161 39.98 -25.37 -23.25
C PRO A 161 40.09 -26.62 -24.14
N LYS A 162 39.11 -27.54 -24.04
CA LYS A 162 38.96 -28.70 -24.91
C LYS A 162 37.53 -28.68 -25.45
N GLY A 163 37.37 -28.78 -26.77
CA GLY A 163 36.06 -28.85 -27.42
C GLY A 163 35.51 -27.53 -27.98
N GLY A 164 36.22 -26.41 -27.80
CA GLY A 164 35.87 -25.13 -28.44
C GLY A 164 34.63 -24.48 -27.84
N LEU A 165 33.79 -23.87 -28.69
CA LEU A 165 32.57 -23.19 -28.28
C LEU A 165 31.50 -24.20 -27.83
N SER A 166 30.99 -24.06 -26.62
CA SER A 166 29.95 -24.94 -26.08
C SER A 166 28.82 -24.13 -25.42
N VAL A 167 27.60 -24.65 -25.52
CA VAL A 167 26.38 -24.07 -24.92
C VAL A 167 26.21 -24.60 -23.50
N MET A 168 26.05 -23.70 -22.55
CA MET A 168 25.67 -24.00 -21.16
C MET A 168 24.15 -23.87 -21.04
N GLU A 169 23.44 -25.00 -20.96
CA GLU A 169 21.97 -25.00 -20.89
C GLU A 169 21.45 -24.34 -19.61
N GLU A 170 20.62 -23.32 -19.76
CA GLU A 170 20.05 -22.57 -18.63
C GLU A 170 19.39 -23.49 -17.59
N SER A 171 18.58 -24.45 -18.03
CA SER A 171 17.84 -25.40 -17.17
C SER A 171 18.70 -26.30 -16.28
N LYS A 172 20.00 -26.44 -16.57
CA LYS A 172 20.93 -27.23 -15.76
C LYS A 172 21.67 -26.39 -14.74
N PHE A 173 21.75 -25.08 -14.95
CA PHE A 173 22.67 -24.20 -14.21
C PHE A 173 21.99 -22.98 -13.57
N TYR A 174 20.71 -22.71 -13.89
CA TYR A 174 19.83 -21.70 -13.31
C TYR A 174 18.47 -22.30 -12.99
#